data_AF-A0A3D1TDB1-F1
#
_entry.id   AF-A0A3D1TDB1-F1
#
_cell.length_a   1.000
_cell.length_b   1.000
_cell.length_c   1.000
_cell.angle_alpha   90.00
_cell.angle_beta   90.00
_cell.angle_gamma   90.00
#
_symmetry.space_group_name_H-M   'P 1'
#
loop_
_entity.id
_entity.type
_entity.pdbx_description
1 polymer ?
#
loop_
_entity_poly.entity_id
_entity_poly.type
_entity_poly.pdbx_seq_one_letter_code
_entity_poly.pdbx_strand_id
1 'polypeptide(L)'
;MSAEQAIRGLILDVDGTLTDGGVWVDSSGHEFRRTSTLDGFGLWLWKQQGRKIAIWSGRKADGIVARFSGIGLDLVLDGLSDKEHGFRRILAQWHLPPEAV
;
A
#
# COMPACT_ATOMS: atom_id res chain seq x y z
N MET A 1 22.66 -7.84 12.08
CA MET A 1 21.76 -6.68 12.00
C MET A 1 21.16 -6.51 13.39
N SER A 2 21.41 -5.40 14.08
CA SER A 2 20.75 -5.15 15.36
C SER A 2 19.24 -4.96 15.13
N ALA A 3 18.42 -5.29 16.13
CA ALA A 3 16.96 -5.15 16.04
C ALA A 3 16.48 -3.71 15.73
N GLU A 4 17.35 -2.70 15.90
CA GLU A 4 17.07 -1.29 15.62
C GLU A 4 17.06 -0.91 14.13
N GLN A 5 17.60 -1.75 13.24
CA GLN A 5 17.69 -1.46 11.79
C GLN A 5 16.63 -2.19 10.94
N ALA A 6 15.65 -2.85 11.56
CA ALA A 6 14.64 -3.59 10.82
C ALA A 6 13.57 -2.65 10.24
N ILE A 7 13.24 -2.85 8.96
CA ILE A 7 12.07 -2.24 8.32
C ILE A 7 10.80 -2.76 9.00
N ARG A 8 9.98 -1.84 9.51
CA ARG A 8 8.75 -2.08 10.28
C ARG A 8 7.52 -1.55 9.57
N GLY A 9 7.66 -0.59 8.66
CA GLY A 9 6.60 -0.10 7.79
C GLY A 9 6.86 -0.46 6.33
N LEU A 10 5.79 -0.51 5.54
CA LEU A 10 5.87 -0.66 4.10
C LEU A 10 4.80 0.26 3.49
N ILE A 11 5.20 1.15 2.60
CA ILE A 11 4.29 2.03 1.87
C ILE A 11 4.36 1.66 0.40
N LEU A 12 3.24 1.22 -0.16
CA LEU A 12 3.17 0.67 -1.51
C LEU A 12 2.38 1.58 -2.43
N ASP A 13 2.94 1.87 -3.59
CA ASP A 13 2.15 2.38 -4.71
C ASP A 13 1.21 1.28 -5.24
N VAL A 14 0.24 1.69 -6.05
CA VAL A 14 -0.70 0.78 -6.70
C VAL A 14 -0.26 0.52 -8.13
N ASP A 15 -0.38 1.54 -8.99
CA ASP A 15 -0.26 1.36 -10.42
C ASP A 15 1.22 1.20 -10.82
N GLY A 16 1.58 0.00 -11.30
CA GLY A 16 2.97 -0.37 -11.63
C GLY A 16 3.79 -0.91 -10.44
N THR A 17 3.17 -1.06 -9.26
CA THR A 17 3.77 -1.74 -8.10
C THR A 17 2.94 -2.96 -7.70
N LEU A 18 1.71 -2.76 -7.21
CA LEU A 18 0.77 -3.83 -6.88
C LEU A 18 -0.03 -4.31 -8.09
N THR A 19 0.11 -3.61 -9.21
CA THR A 19 -0.43 -3.96 -10.52
C THR A 19 0.70 -3.96 -11.54
N ASP A 20 0.41 -4.51 -12.71
CA ASP A 20 1.32 -4.47 -13.87
C ASP A 20 1.36 -3.10 -14.58
N GLY A 21 0.74 -2.06 -13.99
CA GLY A 21 0.62 -0.72 -14.58
C GLY A 21 -0.46 -0.62 -15.66
N GLY A 22 -1.11 -1.73 -16.01
CA GLY A 22 -2.25 -1.75 -16.92
C GLY A 22 -3.55 -1.33 -16.23
N VAL A 23 -4.39 -0.61 -16.98
CA VAL A 23 -5.78 -0.33 -16.61
C VAL A 23 -6.67 -0.76 -17.76
N TRP A 24 -7.56 -1.72 -17.52
CA TRP A 24 -8.61 -2.06 -18.48
C TRP A 24 -9.81 -1.15 -18.23
N VAL A 25 -10.40 -0.64 -19.31
CA VAL A 25 -11.57 0.25 -19.25
C VAL A 25 -12.66 -0.34 -20.13
N ASP A 26 -13.86 -0.53 -19.57
CA ASP A 26 -15.01 -0.99 -20.35
C ASP A 26 -15.71 0.16 -21.11
N SER A 27 -16.72 -0.17 -21.92
CA SER A 27 -17.48 0.83 -22.69
C SER A 27 -18.29 1.81 -21.84
N SER A 28 -18.50 1.50 -20.56
CA SER A 28 -19.20 2.35 -19.59
C SER A 28 -18.24 3.21 -18.77
N GLY A 29 -16.93 3.06 -18.96
CA GLY A 29 -15.90 3.80 -18.23
C GLY A 29 -15.49 3.16 -16.90
N HIS A 30 -15.88 1.93 -16.59
CA HIS A 30 -15.38 1.26 -15.39
C HIS A 30 -13.94 0.82 -15.57
N GLU A 31 -13.11 1.10 -14.57
CA GLU A 31 -11.71 0.71 -14.53
C GLU A 31 -11.53 -0.64 -13.81
N PHE A 32 -10.72 -1.53 -14.40
CA PHE A 32 -10.29 -2.79 -13.81
C PHE A 32 -8.76 -2.85 -13.79
N ARG A 33 -8.23 -3.43 -12.72
CA ARG A 33 -6.79 -3.61 -12.51
C ARG A 33 -6.52 -5.02 -11.97
N ARG A 34 -5.41 -5.62 -12.37
CA ARG A 34 -5.01 -6.96 -11.94
C ARG A 34 -4.01 -6.83 -10.81
N THR A 35 -4.19 -7.63 -9.78
CA THR A 35 -3.25 -7.77 -8.67
C THR A 35 -2.71 -9.20 -8.63
N SER A 36 -1.58 -9.39 -7.97
CA SER A 36 -0.98 -10.70 -7.76
C SER A 36 -1.49 -11.35 -6.47
N THR A 37 -1.83 -12.64 -6.53
CA THR A 37 -2.12 -13.43 -5.32
C THR A 37 -0.87 -13.67 -4.48
N LEU A 38 0.31 -13.73 -5.12
CA LEU A 38 1.60 -13.87 -4.44
C LEU A 38 1.92 -12.63 -3.61
N ASP A 39 1.65 -11.44 -4.14
CA ASP A 39 1.82 -10.19 -3.39
C ASP A 39 0.87 -10.16 -2.19
N GLY A 40 -0.39 -10.56 -2.38
CA GLY A 40 -1.34 -10.70 -1.28
C GLY A 40 -0.83 -11.63 -0.17
N PHE A 41 -0.22 -12.76 -0.51
CA PHE A 41 0.37 -13.66 0.47
C PHE A 41 1.61 -13.05 1.15
N GLY A 42 2.48 -12.38 0.41
CA GLY A 42 3.65 -11.68 0.95
C GLY A 42 3.28 -10.59 1.95
N LEU A 43 2.27 -9.77 1.62
CA LEU A 43 1.75 -8.74 2.51
C LEU A 43 1.08 -9.34 3.75
N TRP A 44 0.39 -10.47 3.61
CA TRP A 44 -0.13 -11.21 4.76
C TRP A 44 0.98 -11.68 5.69
N LEU A 45 2.05 -12.31 5.16
CA LEU A 45 3.21 -12.72 5.95
C LEU A 45 3.90 -11.55 6.66
N TRP A 46 3.99 -10.40 5.99
CA TRP A 46 4.50 -9.16 6.58
C TRP A 46 3.66 -8.71 7.78
N LYS A 47 2.33 -8.73 7.64
CA LYS A 47 1.41 -8.41 8.74
C LYS A 47 1.50 -9.39 9.90
N GLN A 48 1.71 -10.69 9.64
CA GLN A 48 1.89 -11.68 10.71
C GLN A 48 3.12 -11.40 11.59
N GLN A 49 4.09 -10.62 11.10
CA GLN A 49 5.24 -10.16 11.89
C GLN A 49 4.94 -8.90 12.71
N GLY A 50 3.68 -8.46 12.80
CA GLY A 50 3.27 -7.26 13.51
C GLY A 50 3.66 -5.95 12.81
N ARG A 51 4.09 -6.02 11.55
CA ARG A 51 4.56 -4.85 10.79
C ARG A 51 3.41 -4.07 10.15
N LYS A 52 3.71 -2.85 9.72
CA LYS A 52 2.75 -1.87 9.19
C LYS A 52 2.72 -1.89 7.66
N ILE A 53 1.52 -1.71 7.08
CA ILE A 53 1.33 -1.55 5.64
C ILE A 53 0.44 -0.34 5.36
N ALA A 54 0.88 0.51 4.45
CA ALA A 54 0.06 1.53 3.80
C ALA A 54 -0.02 1.26 2.29
N ILE A 55 -1.18 1.54 1.72
CA ILE A 55 -1.34 1.70 0.27
C ILE A 55 -1.44 3.18 -0.04
N TRP A 56 -0.68 3.65 -1.03
CA TRP A 56 -0.72 5.02 -1.51
C TRP A 56 -0.89 5.06 -3.02
N SER A 57 -2.06 5.52 -3.50
CA SER A 57 -2.28 5.81 -4.91
C SER A 57 -2.57 7.29 -5.14
N GLY A 58 -2.03 7.86 -6.22
CA GLY A 58 -2.44 9.18 -6.71
C GLY A 58 -3.84 9.17 -7.33
N ARG A 59 -4.42 7.99 -7.60
CA ARG A 59 -5.77 7.80 -8.14
C ARG A 59 -6.66 7.15 -7.08
N LYS A 60 -7.97 7.26 -7.25
CA LYS A 60 -8.91 6.45 -6.47
C LYS A 60 -8.74 4.97 -6.86
N ALA A 61 -8.73 4.09 -5.85
CA ALA A 61 -8.39 2.68 -6.04
C ALA A 61 -9.29 1.73 -5.20
N ASP A 62 -10.59 2.00 -5.15
CA ASP A 62 -11.56 1.29 -4.32
C ASP A 62 -11.46 -0.25 -4.43
N GLY A 63 -11.32 -0.78 -5.67
CA GLY A 63 -11.18 -2.22 -5.90
C GLY A 63 -9.89 -2.82 -5.33
N ILE A 64 -8.80 -2.06 -5.33
CA ILE A 64 -7.50 -2.46 -4.74
C ILE A 64 -7.60 -2.46 -3.22
N VAL A 65 -8.21 -1.43 -2.64
CA VAL A 65 -8.47 -1.35 -1.20
C VAL A 65 -9.33 -2.53 -0.75
N ALA A 66 -10.41 -2.82 -1.47
CA ALA A 66 -11.27 -3.97 -1.19
C ALA A 66 -10.48 -5.30 -1.26
N ARG A 67 -9.66 -5.48 -2.29
CA ARG A 67 -8.83 -6.69 -2.49
C ARG A 67 -7.89 -6.98 -1.32
N PHE A 68 -7.32 -5.95 -0.71
CA PHE A 68 -6.34 -6.06 0.37
C PHE A 68 -6.91 -5.82 1.77
N SER A 69 -8.19 -5.45 1.89
CA SER A 69 -8.87 -5.19 3.16
C SER A 69 -8.73 -6.33 4.19
N GLY A 70 -8.84 -7.58 3.73
CA GLY A 70 -8.71 -8.77 4.58
C GLY A 70 -7.30 -9.03 5.14
N ILE A 71 -6.28 -8.30 4.67
CA ILE A 71 -4.90 -8.40 5.18
C ILE A 71 -4.70 -7.54 6.43
N GLY A 72 -5.59 -6.56 6.68
CA GLY A 72 -5.45 -5.63 7.79
C GLY A 72 -4.48 -4.50 7.48
N LEU A 73 -4.73 -3.79 6.37
CA LEU A 73 -4.01 -2.56 6.03
C LEU A 73 -4.13 -1.54 7.17
N ASP A 74 -3.03 -0.88 7.52
CA ASP A 74 -3.04 0.14 8.57
C ASP A 74 -3.50 1.49 8.03
N LEU A 75 -3.18 1.78 6.77
CA LEU A 75 -3.50 3.04 6.11
C LEU A 75 -3.76 2.88 4.62
N VAL A 76 -4.66 3.72 4.11
CA VAL A 76 -4.91 3.90 2.68
C VAL A 76 -4.91 5.39 2.40
N LEU A 77 -4.08 5.82 1.45
CA LEU A 77 -4.03 7.17 0.91
C LEU A 77 -4.34 7.08 -0.57
N ASP A 78 -5.56 7.38 -0.98
CA ASP A 78 -5.95 7.40 -2.39
C ASP A 78 -6.36 8.81 -2.82
N GLY A 79 -6.12 9.14 -4.10
CA GLY A 79 -6.39 10.48 -4.63
C GLY A 79 -5.49 11.59 -4.06
N LEU A 80 -4.43 11.25 -3.30
CA LEU A 80 -3.50 12.22 -2.73
C LEU A 80 -2.20 12.26 -3.52
N SER A 81 -1.90 13.41 -4.13
CA SER A 81 -0.69 13.63 -4.94
C SER A 81 0.50 14.18 -4.14
N ASP A 82 0.27 14.83 -3.00
CA ASP A 82 1.34 15.37 -2.14
C ASP A 82 2.02 14.24 -1.34
N LYS A 83 3.05 13.65 -1.95
CA LYS A 83 3.82 12.54 -1.38
C LYS A 83 4.63 12.91 -0.15
N GLU A 84 5.03 14.17 -0.01
CA GLU A 84 5.82 14.59 1.15
C GLU A 84 4.94 14.72 2.40
N HIS A 85 3.79 15.39 2.26
CA HIS A 85 2.86 15.59 3.36
C HIS A 85 2.28 14.26 3.86
N GLY A 86 1.81 13.39 2.94
CA GLY A 86 1.25 12.10 3.33
C GLY A 86 2.31 11.17 3.97
N PHE A 87 3.58 11.24 3.55
CA PHE A 87 4.64 10.42 4.14
C PHE A 87 4.88 10.81 5.60
N ARG A 88 5.03 12.11 5.88
CA ARG A 88 5.13 12.62 7.25
C ARG A 88 3.95 12.19 8.11
N ARG A 89 2.75 12.23 7.55
CA ARG A 89 1.52 11.83 8.23
C ARG A 89 1.50 10.33 8.57
N ILE A 90 1.96 9.47 7.65
CA ILE A 90 2.14 8.04 7.90
C ILE A 90 3.14 7.80 9.04
N LEU A 91 4.32 8.41 8.97
CA LEU A 91 5.36 8.25 10.00
C LEU A 91 4.87 8.66 11.38
N ALA A 92 4.18 9.80 11.47
CA ALA A 92 3.59 10.28 12.71
C ALA A 92 2.54 9.30 13.27
N GLN A 93 1.67 8.76 12.43
CA GLN A 93 0.64 7.80 12.86
C GLN A 93 1.23 6.45 13.29
N TRP A 94 2.26 5.98 12.59
CA TRP A 94 2.93 4.72 12.91
C TRP A 94 3.95 4.83 14.03
N HIS A 95 4.31 6.06 14.44
CA HIS A 95 5.38 6.32 15.39
C HIS A 95 6.70 5.65 14.96
N LEU A 96 6.98 5.70 13.66
CA LEU A 96 8.18 5.13 13.06
C LEU A 96 9.07 6.25 12.50
N PRO A 97 10.40 6.15 12.64
CA PRO A 97 11.31 7.04 11.96
C PRO A 97 11.42 6.64 10.47
N PRO A 98 11.82 7.57 9.56
CA PRO A 98 11.90 7.30 8.13
C PRO A 98 12.71 6.06 7.75
N GLU A 99 13.82 5.80 8.45
CA GLU A 99 14.71 4.65 8.21
C GLU A 99 14.10 3.29 8.54
N ALA A 100 12.94 3.27 9.21
CA ALA A 100 12.22 2.05 9.55
C ALA A 100 11.03 1.75 8.61
N VAL A 101 10.88 2.51 7.53
CA VAL A 101 9.75 2.43 6.58
C VAL A 101 10.25 2.24 5.15
#